data_AF-A0A5C8BRR3-F1
#
_entry.id   AF-A0A5C8BRR3-F1
#
_cell.length_a   1.000
_cell.length_b   1.000
_cell.length_c   1.000
_cell.angle_alpha   90.00
_cell.angle_beta   90.00
_cell.angle_gamma   90.00
#
_symmetry.space_group_name_H-M   'P 1'
#
loop_
_entity.id
_entity.type
_entity.pdbx_description
1 polymer ?
#
loop_
_entity_poly.entity_id
_entity_poly.type
_entity_poly.pdbx_seq_one_letter_code
_entity_poly.pdbx_strand_id
1 'polypeptide(L)' 'MTFIVSGIATFKNLGISYNSLYAWFSAWVTSFPIAFPVLLVVLPFVKRIVMLIVETPSNH' A
#
# COMPACT_ATOMS: atom_id res chain seq x y z
N MET A 1 -1.91 3.44 3.18
CA MET A 1 -2.47 4.61 3.88
C MET A 1 -2.78 4.34 5.35
N THR A 2 -3.18 3.13 5.79
CA THR A 2 -3.42 2.83 7.23
C THR A 2 -2.45 1.81 7.85
N PHE A 3 -1.80 0.95 7.05
CA PHE A 3 -0.93 -0.12 7.56
C PHE A 3 0.41 0.41 8.14
N ILE A 4 1.03 1.35 7.44
CA ILE A 4 2.28 1.99 7.91
C ILE A 4 2.02 2.81 9.19
N VAL A 5 0.88 3.50 9.28
CA VAL A 5 0.49 4.30 10.44
C VAL A 5 0.16 3.41 11.65
N SER A 6 -0.49 2.26 11.44
CA SER A 6 -0.79 1.29 12.50
C SER A 6 0.46 0.53 13.00
N GLY A 7 1.39 0.22 12.10
CA GLY A 7 2.71 -0.33 12.45
C GLY A 7 3.55 0.64 13.30
N ILE A 8 3.64 1.91 12.89
CA ILE A 8 4.33 2.96 13.67
C ILE A 8 3.67 3.17 15.05
N ALA A 9 2.33 3.12 15.13
CA ALA A 9 1.61 3.27 16.40
C ALA A 9 1.88 2.10 17.37
N THR A 10 2.00 0.87 16.86
CA THR A 10 2.34 -0.32 17.66
C THR A 10 3.77 -0.25 18.18
N PHE A 11 4.69 0.18 17.34
CA PHE A 11 6.10 0.40 17.67
C PHE A 11 6.33 1.47 18.74
N LYS A 12 5.51 2.51 18.74
CA LYS A 12 5.59 3.59 19.73
C LYS A 12 5.05 3.18 21.11
N ASN A 13 4.17 2.18 21.18
CA ASN A 13 3.57 1.69 22.43
C ASN A 13 4.36 0.56 23.12
N LEU A 14 5.15 -0.25 22.40
CA LEU A 14 5.94 -1.35 22.99
C LEU A 14 7.42 -1.02 23.29
N GLY A 15 7.91 0.14 22.85
CA GLY A 15 9.27 0.61 23.13
C GLY A 15 10.23 0.48 21.94
N ILE A 16 11.07 1.50 21.77
CA ILE A 16 11.99 1.68 20.64
C ILE A 16 13.23 0.82 20.85
N SER A 17 13.18 -0.43 20.39
CA SER A 17 14.37 -1.28 20.22
C SER A 17 14.95 -1.08 18.81
N TYR A 18 16.26 -0.89 18.70
CA TYR A 18 16.99 -0.66 17.44
C TYR A 18 16.70 -1.73 16.37
N ASN A 19 16.48 -2.97 16.82
CA ASN A 19 16.22 -4.11 15.95
C ASN A 19 14.86 -3.98 15.23
N SER A 20 13.90 -3.38 15.92
CA SER A 20 12.54 -3.24 15.43
C SER A 20 12.52 -2.17 14.30
N LEU A 21 13.22 -1.05 14.47
CA LEU A 21 13.30 0.03 13.49
C LEU A 21 13.91 -0.46 12.17
N TYR A 22 14.97 -1.27 12.27
CA TYR A 22 15.62 -1.89 11.11
C TYR A 22 14.68 -2.85 10.38
N ALA A 23 13.98 -3.72 11.11
CA ALA A 23 13.00 -4.65 10.53
C ALA A 23 11.84 -3.92 9.83
N TRP A 24 11.33 -2.84 10.41
CA TRP A 24 10.27 -2.02 9.81
C TRP A 24 10.74 -1.32 8.53
N PHE A 25 11.93 -0.72 8.55
CA PHE A 25 12.48 -0.05 7.37
C PHE A 25 12.81 -1.04 6.25
N SER A 26 13.35 -2.21 6.59
CA SER A 26 13.61 -3.30 5.64
C SER A 26 12.32 -3.82 5.00
N ALA A 27 11.27 -4.06 5.80
CA ALA A 27 9.96 -4.46 5.31
C ALA A 27 9.32 -3.39 4.39
N TRP A 28 9.52 -2.11 4.71
CA TRP A 28 9.04 -1.00 3.89
C TRP A 28 9.76 -0.95 2.53
N VAL A 29 11.10 -0.98 2.53
CA VAL A 29 11.90 -0.96 1.29
C VAL A 29 11.61 -2.18 0.41
N THR A 30 11.46 -3.36 1.01
CA THR A 30 11.17 -4.61 0.26
C THR A 30 9.75 -4.65 -0.30
N SER A 31 8.80 -3.93 0.30
CA SER A 31 7.44 -3.85 -0.24
C SER A 31 7.35 -3.12 -1.58
N PHE A 32 8.22 -2.13 -1.82
CA PHE A 32 8.19 -1.27 -3.01
C PHE A 32 8.41 -2.03 -4.35
N PRO A 33 9.48 -2.85 -4.50
CA PRO A 33 9.70 -3.61 -5.72
C PRO A 33 8.67 -4.71 -5.96
N ILE A 34 7.89 -5.10 -4.95
CA ILE A 34 6.82 -6.10 -5.07
C ILE A 34 5.49 -5.41 -5.39
N ALA A 35 5.19 -4.30 -4.71
CA ALA A 35 3.96 -3.55 -4.92
C ALA A 35 3.88 -2.94 -6.32
N PHE A 36 5.01 -2.50 -6.87
CA PHE A 36 5.06 -1.91 -8.22
C PHE A 36 4.61 -2.87 -9.33
N PRO A 37 5.18 -4.08 -9.51
CA PRO A 37 4.70 -5.02 -10.51
C PRO A 37 3.28 -5.51 -10.23
N VAL A 38 2.91 -5.69 -8.95
CA VAL A 38 1.54 -6.04 -8.58
C VAL A 38 0.55 -4.96 -9.02
N LEU A 39 0.86 -3.67 -8.79
CA LEU A 39 0.04 -2.56 -9.27
C LEU A 39 -0.09 -2.59 -10.79
N LEU A 40 1.00 -2.76 -11.53
CA LEU A 40 0.96 -2.81 -13.00
C LEU A 40 0.04 -3.92 -13.51
N VAL A 41 0.06 -5.09 -12.86
CA VAL A 41 -0.79 -6.23 -13.23
C VAL A 41 -2.25 -6.01 -12.80
N VAL A 42 -2.49 -5.44 -11.61
CA VAL A 42 -3.84 -5.30 -11.03
C VAL A 42 -4.59 -4.07 -11.58
N LEU A 43 -3.88 -3.00 -11.95
CA LEU A 43 -4.45 -1.78 -12.50
C LEU A 43 -5.45 -2.01 -13.66
N PRO A 44 -5.16 -2.83 -14.69
CA PRO A 44 -6.12 -3.10 -15.76
C PRO A 44 -7.38 -3.82 -15.25
N PHE A 45 -7.27 -4.71 -14.26
CA PHE A 45 -8.43 -5.37 -13.66
C PHE A 45 -9.31 -4.40 -12.89
N VAL A 46 -8.70 -3.55 -12.06
CA VAL A 46 -9.41 -2.51 -11.33
C VAL A 46 -10.10 -1.56 -12.31
N LYS A 47 -9.41 -1.12 -13.37
CA LYS A 47 -10.01 -0.28 -14.41
C LYS A 47 -11.23 -0.94 -15.07
N ARG A 48 -11.16 -2.23 -15.39
CA ARG A 48 -12.30 -2.98 -15.95
C ARG A 48 -13.50 -2.99 -15.00
N ILE A 49 -13.27 -3.28 -13.71
CA ILE A 49 -14.33 -3.32 -12.71
C ILE A 49 -14.94 -1.91 -12.53
N VAL A 50 -14.11 -0.89 -12.44
CA VAL A 50 -14.56 0.50 -12.29
C VAL A 50 -15.41 0.94 -13.49
N MET A 51 -15.03 0.60 -14.73
CA MET A 51 -15.83 0.91 -15.92
C MET A 51 -17.20 0.21 -15.96
N LEU A 52 -17.35 -0.91 -15.24
CA LEU A 52 -18.65 -1.61 -15.15
C LEU A 52 -19.57 -0.99 -14.09
N ILE A 53 -19.00 -0.34 -13.07
CA ILE A 53 -19.75 0.17 -11.91
C ILE A 53 -20.00 1.68 -12.04
N VAL A 54 -19.07 2.41 -12.63
CA VAL A 54 -19.12 3.88 -12.72
C VAL A 54 -19.68 4.30 -14.07
N GLU A 55 -20.61 5.25 -14.04
CA GLU A 55 -21.19 5.85 -15.23
C GLU A 55 -20.12 6.68 -15.96
N THR A 56 -19.92 6.42 -17.25
CA THR A 56 -18.90 7.14 -18.03
C THR A 56 -19.32 8.61 -18.12
N PRO A 57 -18.44 9.57 -17.75
CA PRO A 57 -18.82 10.98 -17.79
C PRO A 57 -19.28 11.36 -19.19
N SER A 58 -20.53 11.78 -19.33
CA SER A 58 -21.04 12.34 -20.58
C SER A 58 -20.38 13.70 -20.78
N ASN A 59 -19.28 13.73 -21.53
CA ASN A 59 -18.69 14.99 -21.99
C ASN A 59 -19.65 15.62 -23.00
N HIS A 60 -20.46 16.57 -22.51
CA HIS A 60 -21.23 17.53 -23.31
C HIS A 60 -20.43 18.81 -23.51
#